data_AF-A0A521UUV2-F1
#
_entry.id   AF-A0A521UUV2-F1
#
_cell.length_a   1.000
_cell.length_b   1.000
_cell.length_c   1.000
_cell.angle_alpha   90.00
_cell.angle_beta   90.00
_cell.angle_gamma   90.00
#
_symmetry.space_group_name_H-M   'P 1'
#
loop_
_entity.id
_entity.type
_entity.pdbx_description
1 polymer ?
#
loop_
_entity_poly.entity_id
_entity_poly.type
_entity_poly.pdbx_seq_one_letter_code
_entity_poly.pdbx_strand_id
1 'polypeptide(L)' 'MITSVPGFTVGHYTDQKAMTGCTVLLCPPNTRGSCEVRGNSPGSRELALLAPEKSMQEVHAVLLTGGSAFGLAAATGVVQ' A
#
# COMPACT_ATOMS: atom_id res chain seq x y z
N MET A 1 7.36 -5.09 -15.29
CA MET A 1 7.24 -4.93 -13.81
C MET A 1 6.70 -3.54 -13.54
N ILE A 2 6.09 -3.26 -12.38
CA ILE A 2 5.57 -1.91 -12.09
C ILE A 2 6.64 -0.81 -12.20
N THR A 3 7.89 -1.17 -11.90
CA THR A 3 9.08 -0.30 -12.01
C THR A 3 9.48 0.06 -13.44
N SER A 4 8.82 -0.49 -14.48
CA SER A 4 9.00 0.01 -15.84
C SER A 4 8.25 1.32 -16.08
N VAL A 5 7.34 1.72 -15.18
CA VAL A 5 6.71 3.04 -15.18
C VAL A 5 7.65 4.02 -14.45
N PRO A 6 8.12 5.09 -15.11
CA PRO A 6 9.08 6.02 -14.50
C PRO A 6 8.58 6.62 -13.18
N GLY A 7 9.49 6.77 -12.22
CA GLY A 7 9.21 7.39 -10.91
C GLY A 7 8.63 6.46 -9.85
N PHE A 8 8.04 5.32 -10.24
CA PHE A 8 7.62 4.30 -9.28
C PHE A 8 8.82 3.46 -8.82
N THR A 9 8.92 3.26 -7.51
CA THR A 9 9.95 2.39 -6.90
C THR A 9 9.30 1.39 -5.95
N VAL A 10 9.97 0.27 -5.70
CA VAL A 10 9.44 -0.79 -4.83
C VAL A 10 10.49 -1.20 -3.81
N GLY A 11 10.11 -1.23 -2.54
CA GLY A 11 10.90 -1.77 -1.44
C GLY A 11 10.27 -3.03 -0.87
N HIS A 12 11.10 -3.97 -0.44
CA HIS A 12 10.67 -5.22 0.19
C HIS A 12 11.44 -5.48 1.47
N TYR A 13 10.76 -6.01 2.47
CA TYR A 13 11.39 -6.61 3.65
C TYR A 13 10.78 -8.00 3.88
N THR A 14 11.62 -8.99 4.14
CA THR A 14 11.19 -10.37 4.41
C THR A 14 11.86 -10.87 5.67
N ASP A 15 11.06 -11.23 6.66
CA ASP A 15 11.49 -11.98 7.83
C ASP A 15 11.33 -13.47 7.55
N GLN A 16 12.45 -14.12 7.24
CA GLN A 16 12.49 -15.55 6.93
C GLN A 16 12.19 -16.43 8.15
N LYS A 17 12.43 -15.95 9.37
CA LYS A 17 12.18 -16.73 10.59
C LYS A 17 10.70 -16.71 10.96
N ALA A 18 10.07 -15.53 10.88
CA ALA A 18 8.65 -15.36 11.15
C ALA A 18 7.76 -15.67 9.93
N MET A 19 8.34 -15.99 8.77
CA MET A 19 7.64 -16.28 7.52
C MET A 19 6.66 -15.17 7.11
N THR A 20 7.09 -13.92 7.24
CA THR A 20 6.28 -12.73 6.96
C THR A 20 7.13 -11.64 6.29
N GLY A 21 6.50 -10.52 5.95
CA GLY A 21 7.17 -9.38 5.35
C GLY A 21 6.20 -8.31 4.88
N CYS A 22 6.77 -7.29 4.24
CA CYS A 22 6.01 -6.23 3.61
C CYS A 22 6.65 -5.79 2.29
N THR A 23 5.83 -5.21 1.44
CA THR A 23 6.21 -4.60 0.17
C THR A 23 5.58 -3.22 0.09
N VAL A 24 6.38 -2.21 -0.21
CA VAL A 24 5.93 -0.84 -0.39
C VAL A 24 6.19 -0.43 -1.83
N LEU A 25 5.13 -0.03 -2.54
CA LEU A 25 5.23 0.73 -3.78
C LEU A 25 5.26 2.21 -3.41
N LEU A 26 6.34 2.92 -3.74
CA LEU A 26 6.43 4.37 -3.62
C LEU A 26 6.09 5.01 -4.96
N CYS A 27 5.15 5.95 -4.93
CA CYS A 27 4.64 6.64 -6.08
C CYS A 27 5.42 7.95 -6.32
N PRO A 28 5.60 8.38 -7.59
CA PRO A 28 6.07 9.73 -7.87
C PRO A 28 5.04 10.79 -7.42
N PRO A 29 5.45 12.05 -7.21
CA PRO A 29 4.53 13.14 -6.86
C PRO A 29 3.36 13.29 -7.84
N ASN A 30 2.21 13.76 -7.35
CA ASN A 30 0.96 13.94 -8.09
C ASN A 30 0.33 12.64 -8.62
N THR A 31 0.65 11.49 -8.03
CA THR A 31 0.04 10.22 -8.42
C THR A 31 -1.39 10.12 -7.93
N ARG A 32 -2.36 9.94 -8.83
CA ARG A 32 -3.76 9.67 -8.49
C ARG A 32 -4.01 8.17 -8.34
N GLY A 33 -4.80 7.77 -7.35
CA GLY A 33 -5.18 6.38 -7.14
C GLY A 33 -6.65 6.15 -6.84
N SER A 34 -7.13 4.97 -7.18
CA SER A 34 -8.39 4.38 -6.74
C SER A 34 -8.16 2.90 -6.39
N CYS A 35 -9.09 2.27 -5.68
CA CYS A 35 -8.99 0.84 -5.37
C CYS A 35 -10.36 0.14 -5.40
N GLU A 36 -10.34 -1.17 -5.64
CA GLU A 36 -11.49 -2.05 -5.54
C GLU A 36 -11.12 -3.26 -4.68
N VAL A 37 -12.01 -3.63 -3.75
CA VAL A 37 -11.84 -4.80 -2.89
C VAL A 37 -12.88 -5.84 -3.28
N ARG A 38 -12.42 -7.01 -3.76
CA ARG A 38 -13.30 -8.10 -4.20
C ARG A 38 -13.37 -9.28 -3.22
N GLY A 39 -12.55 -9.27 -2.18
CA GLY A 39 -12.54 -10.32 -1.15
C GLY A 39 -13.61 -10.09 -0.09
N ASN A 40 -14.15 -11.17 0.47
CA ASN A 40 -15.23 -11.11 1.47
C ASN A 40 -14.78 -10.66 2.88
N SER A 41 -13.48 -10.68 3.18
CA SER A 41 -12.95 -10.35 4.51
C SER A 41 -11.65 -9.55 4.40
N PRO A 42 -11.72 -8.29 3.92
CA PRO A 42 -10.53 -7.47 3.73
C PRO A 42 -9.95 -6.96 5.05
N GLY A 43 -8.62 -6.98 5.14
CA GLY A 43 -7.86 -6.18 6.10
C GLY A 43 -7.24 -5.00 5.37
N SER A 44 -7.75 -3.79 5.60
CA SER A 44 -7.32 -2.60 4.86
C SER A 44 -7.25 -1.36 5.75
N ARG A 45 -6.53 -0.34 5.28
CA ARG A 45 -6.36 0.97 5.93
C ARG A 45 -6.47 2.07 4.86
N GLU A 46 -7.12 3.18 5.17
CA GLU A 46 -7.27 4.39 4.32
C GLU A 46 -7.97 4.23 2.96
N LEU A 47 -8.53 3.07 2.59
CA LEU A 47 -9.13 2.88 1.25
C LEU A 47 -10.33 3.78 0.97
N ALA A 48 -11.06 4.23 1.99
CA ALA A 48 -12.21 5.11 1.82
C ALA A 48 -11.85 6.48 1.21
N LEU A 49 -10.59 6.91 1.32
CA LEU A 49 -10.09 8.13 0.70
C LEU A 49 -9.87 7.98 -0.81
N LEU A 50 -9.75 6.74 -1.29
CA LEU A 50 -9.52 6.42 -2.71
C LEU A 50 -10.81 6.34 -3.53
N ALA A 51 -11.96 6.65 -2.92
CA ALA A 51 -13.23 6.69 -3.62
C ALA A 51 -13.26 7.89 -4.60
N PRO A 52 -13.77 7.73 -5.84
CA PRO A 52 -13.73 8.75 -6.89
C PRO A 52 -14.30 10.12 -6.50
N GLU A 53 -15.26 10.15 -5.58
CA GLU A 53 -15.95 11.35 -5.08
C GLU A 53 -15.17 12.13 -4.01
N LYS A 54 -14.02 11.62 -3.53
CA LYS A 54 -13.20 12.29 -2.52
C LYS A 54 -12.27 13.32 -3.16
N SER A 55 -12.07 14.44 -2.47
CA SER A 55 -11.32 15.61 -2.97
C SER A 55 -9.79 15.43 -2.96
N MET A 56 -9.26 14.55 -2.12
CA MET A 56 -7.83 14.25 -2.00
C MET A 56 -7.59 12.81 -2.45
N GLN A 57 -6.92 12.64 -3.59
CA GLN A 57 -6.62 11.32 -4.19
C GLN A 57 -5.13 11.14 -4.50
N GLU A 58 -4.26 12.00 -3.95
CA GLU A 58 -2.82 11.82 -4.12
C GLU A 58 -2.34 10.63 -3.27
N VAL A 59 -1.76 9.64 -3.94
CA VAL A 59 -1.24 8.43 -3.31
C VAL A 59 0.28 8.48 -3.36
N HIS A 60 0.90 8.59 -2.19
CA HIS A 60 2.35 8.58 -2.04
C HIS A 60 2.92 7.16 -2.00
N ALA A 61 2.16 6.22 -1.43
CA ALA A 61 2.59 4.83 -1.29
C ALA A 61 1.42 3.85 -1.22
N VAL A 62 1.68 2.59 -1.61
CA VAL A 62 0.80 1.44 -1.38
C VAL A 62 1.59 0.37 -0.62
N LEU A 63 1.06 -0.06 0.51
CA LEU A 63 1.64 -1.13 1.34
C LEU A 63 0.88 -2.43 1.13
N LEU A 64 1.62 -3.51 0.82
CA LEU A 64 1.17 -4.89 0.90
C LEU A 64 1.92 -5.55 2.06
N THR A 65 1.22 -6.21 2.98
CA THR A 65 1.82 -6.75 4.20
C THR A 65 1.25 -8.12 4.56
N GLY A 66 2.14 -9.01 5.03
CA GLY A 66 1.73 -10.20 5.77
C GLY A 66 1.23 -9.84 7.17
N GLY A 67 0.86 -10.86 7.95
CA GLY A 67 0.42 -10.67 9.34
C GLY A 67 -1.06 -10.33 9.53
N SER A 68 -1.89 -10.48 8.48
CA SER A 68 -3.34 -10.21 8.54
C SER A 68 -3.64 -8.79 9.05
N ALA A 69 -4.71 -8.58 9.82
CA ALA A 69 -5.09 -7.28 10.36
C ALA A 69 -3.99 -6.63 11.22
N PHE A 70 -3.19 -7.43 11.96
CA PHE A 70 -2.07 -6.91 12.76
C PHE A 70 -0.96 -6.30 11.90
N GLY A 71 -0.75 -6.83 10.70
CA GLY A 71 0.22 -6.33 9.73
C GLY A 71 -0.04 -4.89 9.30
N LEU A 72 -1.28 -4.41 9.38
CA LEU A 72 -1.63 -3.02 9.04
C LEU A 72 -0.90 -1.99 9.91
N ALA A 73 -0.34 -2.39 11.07
CA ALA A 73 0.54 -1.55 11.87
C ALA A 73 1.80 -1.08 11.12
N ALA A 74 2.29 -1.86 10.15
CA ALA A 74 3.44 -1.48 9.31
C ALA A 74 3.18 -0.21 8.50
N ALA A 75 1.91 0.13 8.19
CA ALA A 75 1.57 1.37 7.51
C ALA A 75 1.98 2.62 8.29
N THR A 76 2.08 2.53 9.63
CA THR A 76 2.56 3.66 10.44
C THR A 76 4.01 4.01 10.11
N GLY A 77 4.89 3.02 9.90
CA GLY A 77 6.28 3.27 9.51
C GLY A 77 6.42 3.81 8.08
N VAL A 78 5.44 3.59 7.21
CA VAL A 78 5.42 4.15 5.85
C VAL A 78 5.01 5.63 5.85
N VAL A 79 4.24 6.07 6.84
CA VAL A 79 3.73 7.44 6.96
C VAL A 79 4.74 8.40 7.64
N GLN A 80 5.72 7.86 8.38
CA GLN A 80 6.76 8.64 9.07
C GLN A 80 7.79 9.21 8.11
#